data_AF-A0AAV4HRE1-F1
#
_entry.id   AF-A0AAV4HRE1-F1
#
_cell.length_a   1.000
_cell.length_b   1.000
_cell.length_c   1.000
_cell.angle_alpha   90.00
_cell.angle_beta   90.00
_cell.angle_gamma   90.00
#
_symmetry.space_group_name_H-M   'P 1'
#
loop_
_entity.id
_entity.type
_entity.pdbx_description
1 polymer ?
#
loop_
_entity_poly.entity_id
_entity_poly.type
_entity_poly.pdbx_seq_one_letter_code
_entity_poly.pdbx_strand_id
1 'polypeptide(L)'
;MSEAVKIKRGMRQGCVMSPAIFNLYTEYIFRTIDNIPGLTVGGININNLRYADDTVMLTKNEEDLQKLVNIVKEESEKCGLFINIRKTKTM
;
A
#
# COMPACT_ATOMS: atom_id res chain seq x y z
N MET A 1 34.95 16.86 7.05
CA MET A 1 33.57 16.77 6.52
C MET A 1 33.40 15.37 5.97
N SER A 2 32.29 14.69 6.26
CA SER A 2 32.03 13.35 5.70
C SER A 2 31.80 13.43 4.20
N GLU A 3 32.14 12.38 3.48
CA GLU A 3 31.83 12.26 2.05
C GLU A 3 30.32 12.18 1.81
N ALA A 4 29.88 12.68 0.65
CA ALA A 4 28.47 12.65 0.26
C ALA A 4 28.02 11.22 -0.05
N VAL A 5 26.88 10.81 0.52
CA VAL A 5 26.29 9.49 0.26
C VAL A 5 25.26 9.59 -0.87
N LYS A 6 25.41 8.75 -1.91
CA LYS A 6 24.45 8.66 -3.00
C LYS A 6 23.23 7.82 -2.58
N ILE A 7 22.07 8.47 -2.46
CA ILE A 7 20.79 7.80 -2.19
C ILE A 7 20.29 7.13 -3.47
N LYS A 8 20.13 5.80 -3.45
CA LYS A 8 19.62 5.01 -4.58
C LYS A 8 18.10 4.79 -4.52
N ARG A 9 17.54 4.80 -3.30
CA ARG A 9 16.13 4.51 -3.05
C ARG A 9 15.67 5.24 -1.80
N GLY A 10 14.45 5.76 -1.84
CA GLY A 10 13.84 6.52 -0.76
C GLY A 10 13.47 7.92 -1.21
N MET A 11 12.66 8.58 -0.39
CA MET A 11 12.25 9.96 -0.57
C MET A 11 12.77 10.80 0.59
N ARG A 12 12.97 12.10 0.35
CA ARG A 12 13.44 13.01 1.38
C ARG A 12 12.34 13.26 2.42
N GLN A 13 12.60 12.87 3.67
CA GLN A 13 11.69 13.19 4.78
C GLN A 13 11.60 14.71 4.97
N GLY A 14 10.39 15.21 5.23
CA GLY A 14 10.08 16.65 5.33
C GLY A 14 10.01 17.40 4.00
N CYS A 15 10.20 16.73 2.86
CA CYS A 15 9.96 17.34 1.56
C CYS A 15 8.46 17.43 1.27
N VAL A 16 7.99 18.62 0.88
CA VAL A 16 6.56 18.89 0.58
C VAL A 16 6.01 18.05 -0.58
N MET A 17 6.87 17.60 -1.51
CA MET A 17 6.44 16.79 -2.65
C MET A 17 6.45 15.29 -2.36
N SER A 18 7.16 14.84 -1.33
CA SER A 18 7.28 13.40 -1.05
C SER A 18 5.95 12.68 -0.80
N PRO A 19 4.96 13.28 -0.11
CA PRO A 19 3.64 12.65 0.03
C PRO A 19 2.94 12.38 -1.31
N ALA A 20 2.95 13.36 -2.22
CA ALA A 20 2.31 13.21 -3.54
C ALA A 20 2.99 12.13 -4.39
N ILE A 21 4.32 12.10 -4.37
CA ILE A 21 5.10 11.06 -5.08
C ILE A 21 4.83 9.67 -4.48
N PHE A 22 4.73 9.56 -3.15
CA PHE A 22 4.39 8.30 -2.50
C PHE A 22 3.00 7.81 -2.88
N ASN A 23 2.01 8.71 -2.91
CA ASN A 23 0.65 8.37 -3.33
C ASN A 23 0.63 7.88 -4.77
N LEU A 24 1.31 8.57 -5.71
CA LEU A 24 1.42 8.12 -7.09
C LEU A 24 2.08 6.74 -7.21
N TYR A 25 3.12 6.51 -6.42
CA TYR A 25 3.86 5.25 -6.44
C TYR A 25 3.04 4.08 -5.90
N THR A 26 2.36 4.27 -4.77
CA THR A 26 1.50 3.24 -4.17
C THR A 26 0.23 3.03 -4.98
N GLU A 27 -0.28 4.04 -5.68
CA GLU A 27 -1.43 3.91 -6.58
C GLU A 27 -1.20 2.89 -7.70
N TYR A 28 0.02 2.79 -8.23
CA TYR A 28 0.38 1.74 -9.19
C TYR A 28 0.13 0.32 -8.63
N ILE A 29 0.47 0.11 -7.35
CA ILE A 29 0.29 -1.18 -6.65
C ILE A 29 -1.20 -1.44 -6.43
N PHE A 30 -1.93 -0.46 -5.88
CA PHE A 30 -3.33 -0.68 -5.48
C PHE A 30 -4.31 -0.78 -6.65
N ARG A 31 -3.96 -0.25 -7.83
CA ARG A 31 -4.75 -0.48 -9.04
C ARG A 31 -4.87 -1.94 -9.45
N THR A 32 -3.93 -2.79 -9.02
CA THR A 32 -3.99 -4.23 -9.28
C THR A 32 -5.15 -4.93 -8.58
N ILE A 33 -5.71 -4.30 -7.54
CA ILE A 33 -6.83 -4.84 -6.77
C ILE A 33 -8.17 -4.12 -7.03
N ASP A 34 -8.27 -3.15 -7.94
CA ASP A 34 -9.49 -2.34 -8.16
C ASP A 34 -10.75 -3.20 -8.44
N ASN A 35 -10.57 -4.31 -9.16
CA ASN A 35 -11.65 -5.23 -9.53
C ASN A 35 -11.91 -6.33 -8.48
N ILE A 36 -11.15 -6.35 -7.37
CA ILE A 36 -11.34 -7.35 -6.32
C ILE A 36 -12.49 -6.92 -5.42
N PRO A 37 -13.48 -7.80 -5.16
CA PRO A 37 -14.57 -7.50 -4.26
C PRO A 37 -14.09 -7.18 -2.84
N GLY A 38 -14.51 -6.03 -2.32
CA GLY A 38 -14.40 -5.65 -0.92
C GLY A 38 -15.76 -5.51 -0.27
N LEU A 39 -15.95 -4.41 0.47
CA LEU A 39 -17.24 -4.03 1.05
C LEU A 39 -17.99 -3.10 0.11
N THR A 40 -19.30 -3.30 -0.03
CA THR A 40 -20.16 -2.39 -0.81
C THR A 40 -20.79 -1.36 0.11
N VAL A 41 -20.48 -0.08 -0.10
CA VAL A 41 -21.05 1.04 0.65
C VAL A 41 -21.66 2.02 -0.35
N GLY A 42 -22.97 2.23 -0.29
CA GLY A 42 -23.67 3.12 -1.22
C GLY A 42 -23.53 2.73 -2.70
N GLY A 43 -23.37 1.43 -3.00
CA GLY A 43 -23.15 0.92 -4.36
C GLY A 43 -21.69 0.99 -4.84
N ILE A 44 -20.77 1.51 -4.02
CA ILE A 44 -19.33 1.60 -4.35
C ILE A 44 -18.60 0.44 -3.69
N ASN A 45 -17.72 -0.23 -4.45
CA ASN A 45 -16.81 -1.25 -3.92
C ASN A 45 -15.63 -0.57 -3.22
N ILE A 46 -15.46 -0.85 -1.92
CA ILE A 46 -14.36 -0.35 -1.11
C ILE A 46 -13.61 -1.56 -0.57
N ASN A 47 -12.41 -1.79 -1.10
CA ASN A 47 -11.55 -2.89 -0.69
C ASN A 47 -10.26 -2.43 0.03
N ASN A 48 -9.98 -1.12 -0.01
CA ASN A 48 -8.86 -0.51 0.70
C ASN A 48 -9.18 0.92 1.14
N LEU A 49 -8.60 1.33 2.28
CA LEU A 49 -8.51 2.71 2.76
C LEU A 49 -7.05 3.00 3.07
N ARG A 50 -6.54 4.15 2.65
CA ARG A 50 -5.10 4.47 2.68
C ARG A 50 -4.84 5.82 3.31
N TYR A 51 -3.86 5.88 4.21
CA TYR A 51 -3.34 7.11 4.79
C TYR A 51 -1.83 7.02 4.93
N ALA A 52 -1.09 7.76 4.12
CA ALA A 52 0.36 7.60 4.00
C ALA A 52 0.72 6.11 3.79
N ASP A 53 1.61 5.54 4.61
CA ASP A 53 1.99 4.12 4.59
C ASP A 53 1.01 3.19 5.30
N ASP A 54 0.06 3.71 6.08
CA ASP A 54 -0.97 2.93 6.72
C ASP A 54 -2.10 2.58 5.73
N THR A 55 -2.44 1.30 5.66
CA THR A 55 -3.51 0.79 4.79
C THR A 55 -4.41 -0.16 5.56
N VAL A 56 -5.72 0.00 5.40
CA VAL A 56 -6.75 -0.94 5.85
C VAL A 56 -7.31 -1.65 4.63
N MET A 57 -7.33 -2.98 4.64
CA MET A 57 -7.94 -3.82 3.60
C MET A 57 -9.28 -4.35 4.11
N LEU A 58 -10.28 -4.41 3.23
CA LEU A 58 -11.67 -4.68 3.61
C LEU A 58 -12.29 -5.71 2.66
N THR A 59 -12.79 -6.82 3.20
CA THR A 59 -13.51 -7.87 2.47
C THR A 59 -14.63 -8.44 3.34
N LYS A 60 -15.48 -9.30 2.77
CA LYS A 60 -16.59 -9.94 3.49
C LYS A 60 -16.19 -11.20 4.25
N ASN A 61 -15.05 -11.80 3.94
CA ASN A 61 -14.57 -13.05 4.51
C ASN A 61 -13.03 -13.10 4.50
N GLU A 62 -12.49 -13.99 5.33
CA GLU A 62 -11.04 -14.15 5.52
C GLU A 62 -10.32 -14.68 4.27
N GLU A 63 -10.96 -15.54 3.47
CA GLU A 63 -10.35 -16.11 2.27
C GLU A 63 -10.06 -15.01 1.23
N ASP A 64 -11.03 -14.13 1.00
CA ASP A 64 -10.88 -13.00 0.10
C ASP A 64 -9.92 -11.95 0.66
N LEU A 65 -9.88 -11.78 1.99
CA LEU A 65 -8.89 -10.92 2.64
C LEU A 65 -7.47 -11.43 2.35
N GLN A 66 -7.24 -12.73 2.51
CA GLN A 66 -5.94 -13.33 2.27
C GLN A 66 -5.50 -13.21 0.80
N LYS A 67 -6.43 -13.40 -0.15
CA LYS A 67 -6.15 -13.17 -1.59
C LYS A 67 -5.72 -11.74 -1.85
N LEU A 68 -6.44 -10.76 -1.30
CA LEU A 68 -6.16 -9.34 -1.48
C LEU A 68 -4.80 -8.97 -0.87
N VAL A 69 -4.49 -9.44 0.34
CA VAL A 69 -3.19 -9.25 1.00
C VAL A 69 -2.06 -9.87 0.18
N ASN A 70 -2.23 -11.06 -0.39
CA ASN A 70 -1.21 -11.74 -1.19
C ASN A 70 -0.87 -10.93 -2.44
N ILE A 71 -1.88 -10.45 -3.17
CA ILE A 71 -1.68 -9.66 -4.39
C ILE A 71 -0.94 -8.35 -4.06
N VAL A 72 -1.40 -7.61 -3.04
CA VAL A 72 -0.74 -6.36 -2.64
C VAL A 72 0.69 -6.61 -2.18
N LYS A 73 0.95 -7.70 -1.47
CA LYS A 73 2.31 -8.09 -1.06
C LYS A 73 3.20 -8.31 -2.27
N GLU A 74 2.79 -9.14 -3.23
CA GLU A 74 3.56 -9.46 -4.42
C GLU A 74 3.86 -8.22 -5.28
N GLU A 75 2.87 -7.36 -5.50
CA GLU A 75 3.04 -6.13 -6.27
C GLU A 75 3.89 -5.08 -5.53
N SER A 76 3.77 -5.03 -4.21
CA SER A 76 4.64 -4.20 -3.36
C SER A 76 6.09 -4.64 -3.44
N GLU A 77 6.37 -5.96 -3.41
CA GLU A 77 7.72 -6.51 -3.48
C GLU A 77 8.39 -6.23 -4.82
N LYS A 78 7.64 -6.24 -5.93
CA LYS A 78 8.13 -5.78 -7.25
C LYS A 78 8.54 -4.30 -7.25
N CYS A 79 7.86 -3.51 -6.44
CA CYS A 79 8.17 -2.11 -6.13
C CYS A 79 9.20 -1.96 -4.99
N GLY A 80 9.72 -3.08 -4.46
CA GLY A 80 10.62 -3.18 -3.32
C GLY A 80 10.01 -2.74 -1.99
N LEU A 81 8.72 -2.44 -1.92
CA LEU A 81 8.04 -2.15 -0.65
C LEU A 81 7.72 -3.46 0.05
N PHE A 82 7.78 -3.45 1.38
CA PHE A 82 7.55 -4.64 2.19
C PHE A 82 6.53 -4.34 3.28
N ILE A 83 5.54 -5.22 3.42
CA ILE A 83 4.54 -5.13 4.48
C ILE A 83 5.21 -5.44 5.82
N ASN A 84 4.99 -4.58 6.82
CA ASN A 84 5.50 -4.80 8.16
C ASN A 84 4.58 -5.75 8.95
N ILE A 85 4.86 -7.05 8.86
CA ILE A 85 4.07 -8.11 9.50
C ILE A 85 3.87 -7.89 11.01
N ARG A 86 4.84 -7.29 11.71
CA ARG A 86 4.73 -7.04 13.15
C ARG A 86 3.75 -5.93 13.50
N LYS A 87 3.53 -4.99 12.58
CA LYS A 87 2.61 -3.86 12.75
C LYS A 87 1.23 -4.15 12.16
N THR A 88 1.15 -5.00 11.15
CA THR A 88 -0.11 -5.40 10.52
C THR A 88 -0.90 -6.33 11.45
N LYS A 89 -2.21 -6.11 11.53
CA LYS A 89 -3.15 -6.92 12.32
C LYS A 89 -4.39 -7.22 11.48
N THR A 90 -4.95 -8.40 11.68
CA THR A 90 -6.31 -8.75 11.24
C THR A 90 -7.28 -8.54 12.41
N MET A 91 -8.53 -8.24 12.09
CA MET A 91 -9.61 -8.02 13.06
C MET A 91 -10.82 -8.86 12.68
#